data_AF-A0A218Y169-F1
#
_entry.id   AF-A0A218Y169-F1
#
_cell.length_a   1.000
_cell.length_b   1.000
_cell.length_c   1.000
_cell.angle_alpha   90.00
_cell.angle_beta   90.00
_cell.angle_gamma   90.00
#
_symmetry.space_group_name_H-M   'P 1'
#
loop_
_entity.id
_entity.type
_entity.pdbx_description
1 polymer ?
#
loop_
_entity_poly.entity_id
_entity_poly.type
_entity_poly.pdbx_seq_one_letter_code
_entity_poly.pdbx_strand_id
1 'polypeptide(L)'
;MEEGSGNSDDPVREVAELVVTTSSRRVLKRSSNTGSRLHECLDMLKCSLKRREKEKNFTPPNSKRSKTVTSPKKPAKNSIDEAMDVLNNMRGSLSIEEYLAISHRLSNKEHTRCMFMCFVDDARLPWARSLIGP
;
A
#
# COMPACT_ATOMS: atom_id res chain seq x y z
N MET A 1 23.34 49.87 -43.33
CA MET A 1 22.81 49.97 -41.95
C MET A 1 21.67 50.96 -42.05
N GLU A 2 20.41 50.72 -41.72
CA GLU A 2 19.63 49.62 -41.14
C GLU A 2 18.17 50.07 -41.38
N GLU A 3 17.42 49.37 -42.21
CA GLU A 3 16.13 48.69 -41.90
C GLU A 3 15.23 49.43 -40.87
N GLY A 4 13.93 49.68 -41.10
CA GLY A 4 13.04 49.29 -42.18
C GLY A 4 11.59 49.79 -41.95
N SER A 5 10.85 49.86 -43.07
CA SER A 5 9.41 49.63 -43.33
C SER A 5 8.36 50.09 -42.30
N GLY A 6 7.37 50.95 -42.62
CA GLY A 6 6.46 50.88 -43.77
C GLY A 6 5.09 50.39 -43.26
N ASN A 7 4.15 51.28 -42.95
CA ASN A 7 3.10 51.82 -43.83
C ASN A 7 1.75 51.09 -43.70
N SER A 8 0.71 51.92 -43.59
CA SER A 8 -0.68 51.72 -44.00
C SER A 8 -1.63 50.93 -43.12
N ASP A 9 -2.64 51.67 -42.64
CA ASP A 9 -3.97 51.18 -42.32
C ASP A 9 -4.59 50.47 -43.54
N ASP A 10 -5.36 49.41 -43.28
CA ASP A 10 -6.26 48.77 -44.24
C ASP A 10 -7.62 48.49 -43.56
N PRO A 11 -8.76 48.67 -44.26
CA PRO A 11 -10.06 48.90 -43.65
C PRO A 11 -10.89 47.62 -43.43
N VAL A 12 -12.01 47.84 -42.75
CA VAL A 12 -12.99 46.88 -42.26
C VAL A 12 -13.78 46.19 -43.38
N ARG A 13 -13.95 44.85 -43.21
CA ARG A 13 -15.02 43.92 -43.68
C ARG A 13 -15.59 44.08 -45.09
N GLU A 14 -15.55 42.98 -45.84
CA GLU A 14 -16.64 42.03 -46.16
C GLU A 14 -15.99 40.94 -47.05
N VAL A 15 -16.32 39.65 -46.97
CA VAL A 15 -17.36 39.00 -47.79
C VAL A 15 -17.28 37.47 -47.54
N ALA A 16 -18.47 36.87 -47.45
CA ALA A 16 -18.87 35.48 -47.73
C ALA A 16 -18.15 34.27 -47.10
N GLU A 17 -18.93 33.61 -46.23
CA GLU A 17 -19.26 32.17 -46.25
C GLU A 17 -18.19 31.20 -46.77
N LEU A 18 -17.46 30.59 -45.84
CA LEU A 18 -16.93 29.25 -46.04
C LEU A 18 -17.66 28.29 -45.10
N VAL A 19 -18.76 27.71 -45.60
CA VAL A 19 -19.34 26.51 -45.01
C VAL A 19 -18.36 25.36 -45.25
N VAL A 20 -17.46 25.15 -44.29
CA VAL A 20 -16.83 23.84 -44.11
C VAL A 20 -17.51 23.20 -42.91
N THR A 21 -18.43 22.30 -43.22
CA THR A 21 -18.95 21.31 -42.28
C THR A 21 -17.81 20.39 -41.85
N THR A 22 -17.06 20.78 -40.82
CA THR A 22 -16.35 19.81 -40.00
C THR A 22 -17.11 19.65 -38.69
N SER A 23 -17.80 18.53 -38.57
CA SER A 23 -18.30 18.02 -37.29
C SER A 23 -17.10 17.71 -36.39
N SER A 24 -16.47 18.74 -35.83
CA SER A 24 -15.58 18.57 -34.69
C SER A 24 -16.44 18.27 -33.48
N ARG A 25 -16.77 16.98 -33.30
CA ARG A 25 -17.24 16.44 -32.03
C ARG A 25 -16.14 16.75 -31.01
N ARG A 26 -16.24 17.90 -30.34
CA ARG A 26 -15.41 18.20 -29.17
C ARG A 26 -15.81 17.18 -28.12
N VAL A 27 -15.10 16.07 -28.07
CA VAL A 27 -15.09 15.23 -26.88
C VAL A 27 -14.53 16.14 -25.80
N LEU A 28 -15.42 16.60 -24.91
CA LEU A 28 -15.02 17.23 -23.67
C LEU A 28 -14.06 16.23 -23.00
N LYS A 29 -12.75 16.48 -23.10
CA LYS A 29 -11.75 15.77 -22.33
C LYS A 29 -12.16 15.99 -20.88
N ARG A 30 -12.77 14.98 -20.27
CA ARG A 30 -12.92 14.93 -18.82
C ARG A 30 -11.50 14.98 -18.29
N SER A 31 -11.10 16.13 -17.76
CA SER A 31 -9.88 16.24 -16.99
C SER A 31 -9.93 15.15 -15.94
N SER A 32 -9.01 14.20 -16.01
CA SER A 32 -8.86 13.19 -14.98
C SER A 32 -8.43 13.94 -13.72
N ASN A 33 -9.41 14.26 -12.87
CA ASN A 33 -9.19 14.91 -11.58
C ASN A 33 -8.36 13.96 -10.71
N THR A 34 -7.04 14.15 -10.71
CA THR A 34 -6.08 13.42 -9.86
C THR A 34 -6.37 13.64 -8.37
N GLY A 35 -7.07 14.73 -8.01
CA GLY A 35 -7.60 14.94 -6.67
C GLY A 35 -8.72 13.97 -6.29
N SER A 36 -9.52 13.50 -7.25
CA SER A 36 -10.64 12.57 -6.99
C SER A 36 -10.16 11.20 -6.53
N ARG A 37 -9.13 10.65 -7.17
CA ARG A 37 -8.60 9.31 -6.82
C ARG A 37 -7.87 9.32 -5.48
N LEU A 38 -7.12 10.39 -5.18
CA LEU A 38 -6.46 10.53 -3.89
C LEU A 38 -7.49 10.68 -2.75
N HIS A 39 -8.54 11.47 -2.98
CA HIS A 39 -9.62 11.64 -2.01
C HIS A 39 -10.35 10.32 -1.73
N GLU A 40 -10.65 9.55 -2.78
CA GLU A 40 -11.26 8.23 -2.66
C GLU A 40 -10.40 7.24 -1.85
N CYS A 41 -9.08 7.21 -2.08
CA CYS A 41 -8.15 6.40 -1.29
C CYS A 41 -8.13 6.82 0.19
N LEU A 42 -8.13 8.13 0.47
CA LEU A 42 -8.14 8.66 1.84
C LEU A 42 -9.45 8.35 2.57
N ASP A 43 -10.58 8.41 1.88
CA ASP A 43 -11.89 8.07 2.46
C ASP A 43 -12.01 6.58 2.72
N MET A 44 -11.52 5.74 1.81
CA MET A 44 -11.45 4.29 2.01
C MET A 44 -10.61 3.93 3.25
N LEU A 45 -9.47 4.61 3.43
CA LEU A 45 -8.63 4.46 4.62
C LEU A 45 -9.36 4.89 5.89
N LYS A 46 -9.99 6.07 5.90
CA LYS A 46 -10.78 6.54 7.06
C LYS A 46 -11.93 5.58 7.42
N CYS A 47 -12.63 5.06 6.42
CA CYS A 47 -13.73 4.10 6.61
C CYS A 47 -13.23 2.75 7.16
N SER A 48 -12.05 2.29 6.77
CA SER A 48 -11.46 1.05 7.30
C SER A 48 -11.00 1.21 8.75
N LEU A 49 -10.37 2.34 9.10
CA LEU A 49 -9.95 2.64 10.48
C LEU A 49 -11.15 2.73 11.43
N LYS A 50 -12.22 3.44 11.04
CA LYS A 50 -13.47 3.53 11.83
C LYS A 50 -14.15 2.18 12.04
N ARG A 51 -14.05 1.25 11.07
CA ARG A 51 -14.59 -0.11 11.21
C ARG A 51 -13.81 -0.93 12.24
N ARG A 52 -12.46 -0.83 12.23
CA ARG A 52 -11.59 -1.52 13.21
C ARG A 52 -11.77 -1.00 14.63
N GLU A 53 -12.05 0.29 14.79
CA GLU A 53 -12.34 0.90 16.09
C GLU A 53 -13.67 0.40 16.67
N LYS A 54 -14.72 0.26 15.84
CA LYS A 54 -16.00 -0.31 16.26
C LYS A 54 -15.91 -1.81 16.54
N GLU A 55 -15.07 -2.54 15.81
CA GLU A 55 -14.78 -3.96 16.03
C GLU A 55 -14.12 -4.20 17.41
N LYS A 56 -13.30 -3.25 17.89
CA LYS A 56 -12.68 -3.28 19.23
C LYS A 56 -13.65 -3.03 20.40
N ASN A 57 -14.80 -2.42 20.13
CA ASN A 57 -15.78 -2.01 21.15
C ASN A 57 -17.00 -2.94 21.25
N PHE A 58 -16.95 -4.14 20.67
CA PHE A 58 -17.93 -5.19 20.96
C PHE A 58 -17.59 -5.87 22.29
N THR A 59 -17.86 -5.20 23.40
CA THR A 59 -18.04 -5.87 24.69
C THR A 59 -19.43 -6.54 24.65
N PRO A 60 -19.54 -7.87 24.63
CA PRO A 60 -20.85 -8.51 24.75
C PRO A 60 -21.36 -8.27 26.18
N PRO A 61 -22.66 -7.95 26.36
CA PRO A 61 -23.21 -7.75 27.70
C PRO A 61 -23.18 -9.07 28.46
N ASN A 62 -22.73 -9.01 29.72
CA ASN A 62 -22.61 -10.12 30.65
C ASN A 62 -23.82 -11.08 30.62
N SER A 63 -23.65 -12.30 30.11
CA SER A 63 -24.58 -13.39 30.41
C SER A 63 -23.94 -14.76 30.23
N LYS A 64 -23.93 -15.50 31.35
CA LYS A 64 -23.67 -16.95 31.53
C LYS A 64 -22.28 -17.47 31.16
N ARG A 65 -21.56 -17.86 32.21
CA ARG A 65 -20.32 -18.64 32.27
C ARG A 65 -20.48 -19.98 31.55
N SER A 66 -20.42 -20.00 30.23
CA SER A 66 -20.13 -21.20 29.46
C SER A 66 -18.65 -21.52 29.59
N LYS A 67 -18.32 -22.74 30.02
CA LYS A 67 -16.94 -23.28 30.01
C LYS A 67 -16.40 -23.11 28.59
N THR A 68 -15.51 -22.15 28.40
CA THR A 68 -14.78 -21.99 27.16
C THR A 68 -13.81 -23.15 27.06
N VAL A 69 -14.09 -24.10 26.17
CA VAL A 69 -13.04 -24.89 25.57
C VAL A 69 -12.17 -23.88 24.84
N THR A 70 -11.05 -23.51 25.47
CA THR A 70 -10.10 -22.55 24.91
C THR A 70 -9.54 -23.18 23.65
N SER A 71 -10.13 -22.84 22.51
CA SER A 71 -9.49 -23.09 21.22
C SER A 71 -8.11 -22.42 21.27
N PRO A 72 -7.03 -23.08 20.83
CA PRO A 72 -5.71 -22.47 20.81
C PRO A 72 -5.81 -21.11 20.14
N LYS A 73 -5.39 -20.07 20.86
CA LYS A 73 -5.41 -18.70 20.34
C LYS A 73 -4.50 -18.69 19.13
N LYS A 74 -5.07 -18.59 17.92
CA LYS A 74 -4.28 -18.39 16.71
C LYS A 74 -3.32 -17.23 16.97
N PRO A 75 -2.02 -17.39 16.70
CA PRO A 75 -1.07 -16.33 16.96
C PRO A 75 -1.51 -15.06 16.21
N ALA A 76 -1.34 -13.92 16.85
CA ALA A 76 -1.66 -12.64 16.22
C ALA A 76 -0.78 -12.50 14.97
N LYS A 77 -1.33 -11.98 13.87
CA LYS A 77 -0.59 -11.86 12.62
C LYS A 77 0.68 -11.02 12.83
N ASN A 78 1.82 -11.55 12.40
CA ASN A 78 3.15 -11.02 12.64
C ASN A 78 3.54 -10.99 14.13
N SER A 79 3.04 -11.91 14.96
CA SER A 79 3.51 -12.06 16.34
C SER A 79 4.89 -12.72 16.38
N ILE A 80 5.56 -12.59 17.53
CA ILE A 80 6.81 -13.31 17.80
C ILE A 80 6.57 -14.82 17.63
N ASP A 81 5.51 -15.35 18.24
CA ASP A 81 5.19 -16.79 18.17
C ASP A 81 5.05 -17.28 16.73
N GLU A 82 4.33 -16.56 15.87
CA GLU A 82 4.16 -16.94 14.46
C GLU A 82 5.49 -16.98 13.70
N ALA A 83 6.33 -15.96 13.91
CA ALA A 83 7.64 -15.92 13.28
C ALA A 83 8.59 -17.00 13.80
N MET A 84 8.49 -17.34 15.09
CA MET A 84 9.26 -18.42 15.68
C MET A 84 8.82 -19.79 15.15
N ASP A 85 7.52 -20.02 14.95
CA ASP A 85 7.01 -21.24 14.32
C ASP A 85 7.57 -21.41 12.90
N VAL A 86 7.59 -20.33 12.12
CA VAL A 86 8.19 -20.35 10.77
C VAL A 86 9.70 -20.58 10.82
N LEU A 87 10.41 -19.97 11.78
CA LEU A 87 11.84 -20.20 11.97
C LEU A 87 12.14 -21.65 12.37
N ASN A 88 11.31 -22.25 13.23
CA ASN A 88 11.44 -23.64 13.67
C ASN A 88 11.35 -24.62 12.51
N ASN A 89 10.50 -24.35 11.51
CA ASN A 89 10.40 -25.17 10.30
C ASN A 89 11.70 -25.20 9.49
N MET A 90 12.54 -24.16 9.57
CA MET A 90 13.82 -24.06 8.88
C MET A 90 15.01 -24.49 9.75
N ARG A 91 14.77 -24.97 10.97
CA ARG A 91 15.83 -25.27 11.96
C ARG A 91 16.82 -26.34 11.47
N GLY A 92 16.37 -27.28 10.64
CA GLY A 92 17.25 -28.32 10.07
C GLY A 92 18.32 -27.76 9.11
N SER A 93 18.14 -26.55 8.62
CA SER A 93 19.06 -25.90 7.68
C SER A 93 19.96 -24.85 8.34
N LEU A 94 19.83 -24.61 9.65
CA LEU A 94 20.54 -23.57 10.39
C LEU A 94 21.52 -24.18 11.39
N SER A 95 22.66 -23.52 11.60
CA SER A 95 23.49 -23.79 12.79
C SER A 95 22.79 -23.27 14.05
N ILE A 96 23.22 -23.73 15.22
CA ILE A 96 22.68 -23.25 16.51
C ILE A 96 22.90 -21.75 16.66
N GLU A 97 24.09 -21.27 16.26
CA GLU A 97 24.45 -19.84 16.32
C GLU A 97 23.58 -19.01 15.38
N GLU A 98 23.37 -19.47 14.14
CA GLU A 98 22.49 -18.79 13.19
C GLU A 98 21.07 -18.70 13.73
N TYR A 99 20.54 -19.81 14.26
CA TYR A 99 19.19 -19.86 14.84
C TYR A 99 19.03 -18.86 15.99
N LEU A 100 19.99 -18.82 16.93
CA LEU A 100 19.96 -17.89 18.06
C LEU A 100 20.03 -16.44 17.57
N ALA A 101 20.96 -16.12 16.66
CA ALA A 101 21.10 -14.78 16.11
C ALA A 101 19.83 -14.30 15.40
N ILE A 102 19.24 -15.13 14.54
CA ILE A 102 18.01 -14.82 13.82
C ILE A 102 16.84 -14.65 14.79
N SER A 103 16.68 -15.57 15.75
CA SER A 103 15.60 -15.51 16.76
C SER A 103 15.63 -14.21 17.57
N HIS A 104 16.83 -13.76 17.96
CA HIS A 104 17.04 -12.51 18.67
C HIS A 104 16.63 -11.29 17.82
N ARG A 105 16.96 -11.30 16.52
CA ARG A 105 16.54 -10.23 15.59
C ARG A 105 15.02 -10.19 15.40
N LEU A 106 14.37 -11.33 15.23
CA LEU A 106 12.92 -11.43 15.04
C LEU A 106 12.13 -11.05 16.32
N SER A 107 12.66 -11.38 17.48
CA SER A 107 12.04 -11.05 18.78
C SER A 107 12.12 -9.56 19.09
N ASN A 108 13.23 -8.90 18.72
CA ASN A 108 13.49 -7.51 19.11
C ASN A 108 12.83 -6.46 18.20
N LYS A 109 12.64 -6.76 16.91
CA LYS A 109 12.23 -5.77 15.91
C LYS A 109 10.99 -6.22 15.15
N GLU A 110 9.86 -5.55 15.40
CA GLU A 110 8.60 -5.83 14.71
C GLU A 110 8.73 -5.72 13.20
N HIS A 111 9.38 -4.67 12.68
CA HIS A 111 9.57 -4.52 11.23
C HIS A 111 10.39 -5.67 10.62
N THR A 112 11.43 -6.15 11.31
CA THR A 112 12.24 -7.29 10.86
C THR A 112 11.39 -8.55 10.79
N ARG A 113 10.54 -8.75 11.79
CA ARG A 113 9.60 -9.87 11.82
C ARG A 113 8.54 -9.80 10.73
N CYS A 114 7.98 -8.62 10.47
CA CYS A 114 7.06 -8.40 9.36
C CYS A 114 7.73 -8.71 8.02
N MET A 115 8.95 -8.23 7.80
CA MET A 115 9.70 -8.52 6.57
C MET A 115 9.96 -10.01 6.42
N PHE A 116 10.39 -10.69 7.48
CA PHE A 116 10.58 -12.15 7.49
C PHE A 116 9.33 -12.92 7.04
N MET A 117 8.15 -12.51 7.54
CA MET A 117 6.86 -13.13 7.18
C MET A 117 6.40 -12.80 5.76
N CYS A 118 6.91 -11.74 5.13
CA CYS A 118 6.59 -11.37 3.75
C CYS A 118 7.35 -12.19 2.70
N PHE A 119 8.49 -12.79 3.06
CA PHE A 119 9.26 -13.60 2.13
C PHE A 119 8.65 -15.00 1.96
N VAL A 120 8.68 -15.50 0.72
CA VAL A 120 8.43 -16.92 0.40
C VAL A 120 9.56 -17.80 0.95
N ASP A 121 9.29 -19.08 1.15
CA ASP A 121 10.18 -20.01 1.87
C ASP A 121 11.62 -19.99 1.31
N ASP A 122 11.78 -20.05 -0.01
CA ASP A 122 13.08 -20.09 -0.70
C ASP A 122 13.94 -18.82 -0.48
N ALA A 123 13.29 -17.67 -0.32
CA ALA A 123 13.96 -16.38 -0.09
C ALA A 123 14.12 -16.06 1.39
N ARG A 124 13.31 -16.68 2.26
CA ARG A 124 13.25 -16.36 3.69
C ARG A 124 14.54 -16.73 4.41
N LEU A 125 15.08 -17.91 4.14
CA LEU A 125 16.29 -18.39 4.80
C LEU A 125 17.55 -17.58 4.41
N PRO A 126 17.85 -17.34 3.10
CA PRO A 126 18.94 -16.46 2.71
C PRO A 126 18.80 -15.04 3.28
N TRP A 127 17.59 -14.50 3.28
CA TRP A 127 17.34 -13.19 3.87
C TRP A 127 17.58 -13.19 5.39
N ALA A 128 17.14 -14.22 6.11
CA ALA A 128 17.36 -14.32 7.55
C ALA A 128 18.85 -14.39 7.89
N ARG A 129 19.65 -15.13 7.11
CA ARG A 129 21.12 -15.17 7.25
C ARG A 129 21.77 -13.80 7.06
N SER A 130 21.24 -12.97 6.16
CA SER A 130 21.75 -11.61 5.96
C SER A 130 21.64 -10.73 7.21
N LEU A 131 20.82 -11.10 8.21
CA LEU A 131 20.67 -10.37 9.48
C LEU A 131 21.81 -10.62 10.48
N ILE A 132 22.61 -11.65 10.25
CA ILE A 132 23.72 -12.06 11.14
C ILE A 132 24.95 -11.16 10.92
N GLY A 133 25.04 -10.51 9.74
CA GLY A 133 26.21 -9.74 9.33
C GLY A 133 27.29 -10.64 8.70
N PRO A 134 28.33 -10.05 8.07
CA PRO A 134 29.55 -10.76 7.71
C PRO A 134 30.34 -11.19 8.95
#